data_AF-A0A5Q0L840-F1
#
_entry.id   AF-A0A5Q0L840-F1
#
_cell.length_a   1.000
_cell.length_b   1.000
_cell.length_c   1.000
_cell.angle_alpha   90.00
_cell.angle_beta   90.00
_cell.angle_gamma   90.00
#
_symmetry.space_group_name_H-M   'P 1'
#
loop_
_entity.id
_entity.type
_entity.pdbx_description
1 polymer ?
#
loop_
_entity_poly.entity_id
_entity_poly.type
_entity_poly.pdbx_seq_one_letter_code
_entity_poly.pdbx_strand_id
1 'polypeptide(L)'
;MPVRADALPEPAVPSPPPGLVTIGRYDQRPGYRVHRPHGSDSRLFTWTTAGRGSLRQGATGTTAGAGDLVVLGPGVPHRYGVQPGADHWAFWWTHCRARPSWDRWLRPYALGDGVYAVRSARSRERIASAFRRMLADARWTGDGEPPDGAEPGAGVVAVAHGAAARELALCSLEEIVLLATARAERGRPGTDARVLRAEALIAADPGAAHTVRSLAAAVALSPSRFAHLFTEQLGRSPMRALREARLLHAARLLEATGLPVERVAAASGFTSAPHFHRAFRQHYGTPPGGYRRAVR
;
A
#
# COMPACT_ATOMS: atom_id res chain seq x y z
N MET A 1 -18.52 7.25 -26.18
CA MET A 1 -18.54 8.73 -26.04
C MET A 1 -17.99 9.09 -24.67
N PRO A 2 -17.02 10.01 -24.54
CA PRO A 2 -16.43 10.34 -23.25
C PRO A 2 -17.45 11.12 -22.40
N VAL A 3 -17.77 10.59 -21.22
CA VAL A 3 -18.70 11.22 -20.28
C VAL A 3 -17.97 12.37 -19.58
N ARG A 4 -18.43 13.61 -19.81
CA ARG A 4 -18.02 14.78 -19.01
C ARG A 4 -18.71 14.71 -17.65
N ALA A 5 -17.97 15.01 -16.58
CA ALA A 5 -18.48 15.00 -15.21
C ALA A 5 -19.68 15.94 -14.99
N ASP A 6 -19.81 16.96 -15.84
CA ASP A 6 -20.86 17.97 -15.83
C ASP A 6 -22.25 17.41 -16.20
N ALA A 7 -22.31 16.19 -16.76
CA ALA A 7 -23.54 15.53 -17.19
C ALA A 7 -23.99 14.39 -16.25
N LEU A 8 -23.34 14.21 -15.11
CA LEU A 8 -23.71 13.18 -14.14
C LEU A 8 -24.64 13.78 -13.07
N PRO A 9 -25.93 13.39 -13.01
CA PRO A 9 -26.80 13.81 -11.92
C PRO A 9 -26.25 13.24 -10.61
N GLU A 10 -25.93 14.12 -9.65
CA GLU A 10 -25.58 13.68 -8.29
C GLU A 10 -26.83 13.19 -7.54
N PRO A 11 -26.67 12.30 -6.54
CA PRO A 11 -25.42 11.75 -6.07
C PRO A 11 -25.26 10.27 -6.44
N ALA A 12 -24.00 9.83 -6.53
CA ALA A 12 -23.58 8.46 -6.77
C ALA A 12 -23.66 7.98 -8.23
N VAL A 13 -22.58 8.26 -8.97
CA VAL A 13 -22.00 7.18 -9.77
C VAL A 13 -21.77 6.00 -8.81
N PRO A 14 -22.42 4.84 -9.02
CA PRO A 14 -22.24 3.69 -8.13
C PRO A 14 -20.74 3.41 -8.00
N SER A 15 -20.31 3.04 -6.79
CA SER A 15 -18.94 2.56 -6.65
C SER A 15 -18.82 1.34 -7.57
N PRO A 16 -17.77 1.26 -8.40
CA PRO A 16 -17.56 0.06 -9.20
C PRO A 16 -17.49 -1.14 -8.25
N PRO A 17 -18.07 -2.29 -8.64
CA PRO A 17 -17.99 -3.52 -7.86
C PRO A 17 -16.57 -3.77 -7.36
N PRO A 18 -16.37 -4.26 -6.12
CA PRO A 18 -15.05 -4.38 -5.50
C PRO A 18 -14.08 -5.32 -6.24
N GLY A 19 -14.57 -6.11 -7.21
CA GLY A 19 -13.75 -6.94 -8.10
C GLY A 19 -13.09 -6.18 -9.25
N LEU A 20 -13.57 -4.98 -9.59
CA LEU A 20 -13.09 -4.18 -10.70
C LEU A 20 -12.03 -3.17 -10.25
N VAL A 21 -11.13 -2.83 -11.17
CA VAL A 21 -10.21 -1.70 -11.03
C VAL A 21 -10.71 -0.61 -11.97
N THR A 22 -11.12 0.52 -11.40
CA THR A 22 -11.60 1.67 -12.18
C THR A 22 -10.67 2.83 -11.95
N ILE A 23 -10.23 3.47 -13.02
CA ILE A 23 -9.32 4.61 -13.00
C ILE A 23 -9.88 5.74 -13.84
N GLY A 24 -9.67 6.97 -13.39
CA GLY A 24 -9.93 8.15 -14.21
C GLY A 24 -9.04 9.33 -13.85
N ARG A 25 -9.10 10.34 -14.71
CA ARG A 25 -8.46 11.64 -14.49
C ARG A 25 -9.48 12.74 -14.63
N TYR A 26 -9.59 13.56 -13.60
CA TYR A 26 -10.46 14.73 -13.59
C TYR A 26 -9.67 16.02 -13.42
N ASP A 27 -10.25 17.10 -13.96
CA ASP A 27 -9.89 18.48 -13.67
C ASP A 27 -11.19 19.24 -13.48
N GLN A 28 -11.52 19.54 -12.23
CA GLN A 28 -12.85 19.99 -11.82
C GLN A 28 -12.83 21.43 -11.30
N ARG A 29 -13.89 22.17 -11.61
CA ARG A 29 -14.10 23.56 -11.18
C ARG A 29 -14.86 23.65 -9.85
N PRO A 30 -14.94 24.85 -9.22
CA PRO A 30 -15.67 25.02 -7.97
C PRO A 30 -17.13 24.59 -8.15
N GLY A 31 -17.67 23.91 -7.13
CA GLY A 31 -19.01 23.30 -7.18
C GLY A 31 -18.98 21.77 -7.29
N TYR A 32 -17.92 21.19 -7.85
CA TYR A 32 -17.77 19.73 -7.88
C TYR A 32 -17.64 19.16 -6.46
N ARG A 33 -18.58 18.27 -6.13
CA ARG A 33 -18.61 17.50 -4.90
C ARG A 33 -19.11 16.09 -5.20
N VAL A 34 -18.65 15.15 -4.39
CA VAL A 34 -19.15 13.79 -4.32
C VAL A 34 -19.54 13.50 -2.90
N HIS A 35 -20.74 12.98 -2.71
CA HIS A 35 -21.21 12.51 -1.40
C HIS A 35 -21.60 11.03 -1.45
N ARG A 36 -20.98 10.23 -0.57
CA ARG A 36 -21.30 8.80 -0.38
C ARG A 36 -21.76 8.56 1.06
N PRO A 37 -23.07 8.64 1.35
CA PRO A 37 -23.60 8.50 2.71
C PRO A 37 -23.40 7.09 3.31
N HIS A 38 -23.22 6.07 2.46
CA HIS A 38 -22.95 4.69 2.88
C HIS A 38 -21.50 4.24 2.61
N GLY A 39 -20.64 5.18 2.19
CA GLY A 39 -19.26 4.86 1.79
C GLY A 39 -19.16 4.15 0.44
N SER A 40 -18.06 3.42 0.25
CA SER A 40 -17.76 2.64 -0.96
C SER A 40 -17.32 1.24 -0.58
N ASP A 41 -17.65 0.23 -1.38
CA ASP A 41 -17.19 -1.16 -1.16
C ASP A 41 -15.71 -1.36 -1.50
N SER A 42 -15.06 -0.35 -2.08
CA SER A 42 -13.67 -0.36 -2.50
C SER A 42 -12.92 0.82 -1.89
N ARG A 43 -11.59 0.73 -1.89
CA ARG A 43 -10.71 1.82 -1.45
C ARG A 43 -10.56 2.82 -2.60
N LEU A 44 -10.66 4.11 -2.30
CA LEU A 44 -10.44 5.20 -3.25
C LEU A 44 -9.04 5.77 -3.06
N PHE A 45 -8.24 5.81 -4.12
CA PHE A 45 -6.96 6.53 -4.13
C PHE A 45 -7.12 7.78 -4.99
N THR A 46 -6.62 8.90 -4.52
CA THR A 46 -6.57 10.16 -5.27
C THR A 46 -5.16 10.72 -5.26
N TRP A 47 -4.63 11.04 -6.44
CA TRP A 47 -3.34 11.70 -6.60
C TRP A 47 -3.54 13.05 -7.25
N THR A 48 -3.26 14.11 -6.50
CA THR A 48 -3.50 15.47 -7.00
C THR A 48 -2.32 15.95 -7.84
N THR A 49 -2.63 16.42 -9.05
CA THR A 49 -1.65 16.94 -10.03
C THR A 49 -1.60 18.46 -10.02
N ALA A 50 -2.74 19.13 -9.83
CA ALA A 50 -2.84 20.58 -9.71
C ALA A 50 -4.10 20.98 -8.91
N GLY A 51 -4.17 22.24 -8.49
CA GLY A 51 -5.30 22.75 -7.70
C GLY A 51 -5.37 22.20 -6.28
N ARG A 52 -6.56 22.25 -5.66
CA ARG A 52 -6.78 21.73 -4.31
C ARG A 52 -8.12 21.02 -4.13
N GLY A 53 -8.06 19.83 -3.52
CA GLY A 53 -9.22 19.06 -3.08
C GLY A 53 -9.43 19.11 -1.57
N SER A 54 -10.67 18.87 -1.15
CA SER A 54 -11.02 18.56 0.23
C SER A 54 -11.67 17.18 0.27
N LEU A 55 -11.26 16.35 1.22
CA LEU A 55 -11.76 14.99 1.41
C LEU A 55 -12.10 14.78 2.89
N ARG A 56 -13.16 14.03 3.16
CA ARG A 56 -13.56 13.69 4.52
C ARG A 56 -14.23 12.34 4.57
N GLN A 57 -13.84 11.52 5.53
CA GLN A 57 -14.43 10.22 5.79
C GLN A 57 -14.64 10.06 7.29
N GLY A 58 -15.86 9.72 7.70
CA GLY A 58 -16.25 9.75 9.10
C GLY A 58 -16.03 11.14 9.72
N ALA A 59 -15.30 11.20 10.83
CA ALA A 59 -14.89 12.44 11.50
C ALA A 59 -13.61 13.03 10.89
N THR A 60 -12.83 12.22 10.18
CA THR A 60 -11.50 12.58 9.67
C THR A 60 -11.59 13.38 8.38
N GLY A 61 -11.08 14.63 8.42
CA GLY A 61 -11.01 15.52 7.26
C GLY A 61 -9.58 15.81 6.84
N THR A 62 -9.36 16.01 5.53
CA THR A 62 -8.05 16.37 5.00
C THR A 62 -8.16 17.15 3.68
N THR A 63 -7.14 17.91 3.33
CA THR A 63 -7.01 18.55 2.00
C THR A 63 -6.07 17.74 1.13
N ALA A 64 -6.06 18.00 -0.18
CA ALA A 64 -5.10 17.41 -1.12
C ALA A 64 -4.58 18.50 -2.06
N GLY A 65 -3.26 18.72 -2.05
CA GLY A 65 -2.56 19.62 -2.97
C GLY A 65 -1.68 18.86 -3.97
N ALA A 66 -1.11 19.56 -4.93
CA ALA A 66 -0.26 18.96 -5.96
C ALA A 66 0.86 18.10 -5.35
N GLY A 67 0.88 16.82 -5.73
CA GLY A 67 1.80 15.80 -5.23
C GLY A 67 1.34 15.04 -3.99
N ASP A 68 0.10 15.21 -3.55
CA ASP A 68 -0.46 14.45 -2.44
C ASP A 68 -1.21 13.21 -2.93
N LEU A 69 -0.95 12.07 -2.28
CA LEU A 69 -1.75 10.86 -2.37
C LEU A 69 -2.66 10.78 -1.15
N VAL A 70 -3.97 10.88 -1.36
CA VAL A 70 -4.99 10.66 -0.32
C VAL A 70 -5.76 9.40 -0.62
N VAL A 71 -5.96 8.57 0.40
CA VAL A 71 -6.60 7.26 0.30
C VAL A 71 -7.76 7.19 1.30
N LEU A 72 -8.95 6.81 0.81
CA LEU A 72 -10.15 6.63 1.62
C LEU A 72 -10.51 5.14 1.69
N GLY A 73 -10.64 4.60 2.90
CA GLY A 73 -11.00 3.21 3.16
C GLY A 73 -12.45 2.85 2.78
N PRO A 74 -12.76 1.54 2.62
CA PRO A 74 -14.10 1.09 2.29
C PRO A 74 -15.07 1.20 3.48
N GLY A 75 -16.38 1.20 3.20
CA GLY A 75 -17.46 1.05 4.18
C GLY A 75 -17.74 2.25 5.08
N VAL A 76 -16.98 3.34 4.97
CA VAL A 76 -17.17 4.53 5.81
C VAL A 76 -17.75 5.68 4.98
N PRO A 77 -18.78 6.39 5.48
CA PRO A 77 -19.35 7.55 4.79
C PRO A 77 -18.29 8.60 4.49
N HIS A 78 -18.29 9.12 3.25
CA HIS A 78 -17.31 10.11 2.86
C HIS A 78 -17.86 11.15 1.88
N ARG A 79 -17.16 12.28 1.82
CA ARG A 79 -17.38 13.34 0.86
C ARG A 79 -16.05 13.90 0.38
N TYR A 80 -15.97 14.27 -0.89
CA TYR A 80 -14.82 14.98 -1.42
C TYR A 80 -15.25 15.96 -2.52
N GLY A 81 -14.37 16.89 -2.87
CA GLY A 81 -14.65 17.87 -3.91
C GLY A 81 -13.59 18.95 -3.96
N VAL A 82 -13.77 19.93 -4.85
CA VAL A 82 -12.89 21.09 -4.93
C VAL A 82 -12.92 21.84 -3.58
N GLN A 83 -11.73 22.15 -3.05
CA GLN A 83 -11.61 22.85 -1.77
C GLN A 83 -12.29 24.23 -1.88
N PRO A 84 -13.09 24.66 -0.89
CA PRO A 84 -13.64 26.02 -0.87
C PRO A 84 -12.53 27.08 -1.07
N GLY A 85 -12.72 27.98 -2.03
CA GLY A 85 -11.75 29.02 -2.37
C GLY A 85 -10.64 28.60 -3.34
N ALA A 86 -10.62 27.36 -3.84
CA ALA A 86 -9.69 26.94 -4.90
C ALA A 86 -10.34 27.08 -6.29
N ASP A 87 -9.54 27.45 -7.30
CA ASP A 87 -10.03 27.64 -8.67
C ASP A 87 -10.37 26.33 -9.41
N HIS A 88 -9.66 25.25 -9.08
CA HIS A 88 -9.90 23.93 -9.63
C HIS A 88 -9.24 22.82 -8.77
N TRP A 89 -9.49 21.56 -9.12
CA TRP A 89 -8.78 20.40 -8.60
C TRP A 89 -8.57 19.38 -9.73
N ALA A 90 -7.30 19.20 -10.11
CA ALA A 90 -6.88 18.23 -11.11
C ALA A 90 -6.23 17.01 -10.44
N PHE A 91 -6.82 15.83 -10.60
CA PHE A 91 -6.38 14.63 -9.91
C PHE A 91 -6.67 13.35 -10.70
N TRP A 92 -5.80 12.37 -10.49
CA TRP A 92 -6.06 10.98 -10.81
C TRP A 92 -6.83 10.35 -9.68
N TRP A 93 -7.76 9.45 -10.00
CA TRP A 93 -8.47 8.66 -9.01
C TRP A 93 -8.57 7.21 -9.44
N THR A 94 -8.59 6.30 -8.47
CA THR A 94 -8.88 4.89 -8.73
C THR A 94 -9.65 4.25 -7.59
N HIS A 95 -10.62 3.40 -7.95
CA HIS A 95 -11.33 2.52 -7.04
C HIS A 95 -10.85 1.09 -7.27
N CYS A 96 -10.46 0.40 -6.19
CA CYS A 96 -10.12 -1.02 -6.24
C CYS A 96 -10.15 -1.65 -4.83
N ARG A 97 -10.15 -2.99 -4.78
CA ARG A 97 -9.76 -3.71 -3.57
C ARG A 97 -8.23 -3.64 -3.42
N ALA A 98 -7.76 -3.06 -2.32
CA ALA A 98 -6.33 -2.96 -2.05
C ALA A 98 -5.71 -4.34 -1.81
N ARG A 99 -4.44 -4.51 -2.22
CA ARG A 99 -3.67 -5.69 -1.85
C ARG A 99 -3.31 -5.62 -0.35
N PRO A 100 -3.31 -6.75 0.38
CA PRO A 100 -2.97 -6.75 1.82
C PRO A 100 -1.61 -6.15 2.16
N SER A 101 -0.64 -6.24 1.23
CA SER A 101 0.69 -5.63 1.36
C SER A 101 0.66 -4.11 1.55
N TRP A 102 -0.33 -3.42 0.98
CA TRP A 102 -0.36 -1.95 0.93
C TRP A 102 -0.63 -1.32 2.29
N ASP A 103 -1.35 -2.01 3.18
CA ASP A 103 -1.65 -1.50 4.51
C ASP A 103 -0.38 -1.25 5.31
N ARG A 104 0.65 -2.09 5.16
CA ARG A 104 1.95 -1.88 5.79
C ARG A 104 2.60 -0.57 5.37
N TRP A 105 2.49 -0.20 4.09
CA TRP A 105 3.12 1.00 3.53
C TRP A 105 2.33 2.26 3.82
N LEU A 106 1.01 2.16 3.89
CA LEU A 106 0.11 3.30 4.14
C LEU A 106 -0.05 3.62 5.63
N ARG A 107 0.04 2.63 6.53
CA ARG A 107 -0.17 2.79 7.98
C ARG A 107 0.58 3.96 8.62
N PRO A 108 1.86 4.27 8.27
CA PRO A 108 2.56 5.44 8.81
C PRO A 108 1.92 6.79 8.49
N TYR A 109 1.01 6.84 7.52
CA TYR A 109 0.34 8.03 7.01
C TYR A 109 -1.16 8.08 7.38
N ALA A 110 -1.60 7.22 8.30
CA ALA A 110 -2.99 7.18 8.75
C ALA A 110 -3.37 8.46 9.51
N LEU A 111 -4.53 9.03 9.19
CA LEU A 111 -5.10 10.20 9.87
C LEU A 111 -6.29 9.86 10.78
N GLY A 112 -6.93 8.70 10.59
CA GLY A 112 -8.16 8.30 11.27
C GLY A 112 -9.22 7.80 10.28
N ASP A 113 -10.22 7.04 10.74
CA ASP A 113 -11.36 6.55 9.94
C ASP A 113 -11.01 5.83 8.63
N GLY A 114 -9.82 5.25 8.51
CA GLY A 114 -9.33 4.64 7.26
C GLY A 114 -8.86 5.64 6.20
N VAL A 115 -8.62 6.90 6.59
CA VAL A 115 -7.98 7.94 5.77
C VAL A 115 -6.47 7.86 5.90
N TYR A 116 -5.78 7.87 4.77
CA TYR A 116 -4.32 7.99 4.69
C TYR A 116 -3.95 9.18 3.82
N ALA A 117 -2.93 9.96 4.20
CA ALA A 117 -2.46 11.10 3.42
C ALA A 117 -0.92 11.13 3.35
N VAL A 118 -0.39 10.83 2.17
CA VAL A 118 1.04 10.99 1.86
C VAL A 118 1.24 12.35 1.22
N ARG A 119 2.03 13.21 1.85
CA ARG A 119 2.26 14.58 1.40
C ARG A 119 3.44 14.71 0.47
N SER A 120 3.24 15.44 -0.62
CA SER A 120 4.30 15.92 -1.52
C SER A 120 5.30 14.82 -1.92
N ALA A 121 4.81 13.74 -2.52
CA ALA A 121 5.70 12.67 -2.95
C ALA A 121 6.70 13.18 -4.01
N ARG A 122 7.95 12.73 -3.91
CA ARG A 122 9.08 13.25 -4.70
C ARG A 122 9.09 12.71 -6.14
N SER A 123 8.71 11.45 -6.33
CA SER A 123 8.76 10.76 -7.63
C SER A 123 7.57 11.10 -8.54
N ARG A 124 7.20 12.39 -8.64
CA ARG A 124 5.95 12.85 -9.28
C ARG A 124 5.83 12.39 -10.73
N GLU A 125 6.91 12.49 -11.50
CA GLU A 125 6.92 12.09 -12.91
C GLU A 125 6.72 10.58 -13.09
N ARG A 126 7.38 9.77 -12.26
CA ARG A 126 7.25 8.32 -12.30
C ARG A 126 5.86 7.87 -11.84
N ILE A 127 5.30 8.52 -10.83
CA ILE A 127 3.91 8.32 -10.38
C ILE A 127 2.93 8.69 -11.51
N ALA A 128 3.11 9.84 -12.17
CA ALA A 128 2.27 10.24 -13.29
C ALA A 128 2.36 9.27 -14.47
N SER A 129 3.57 8.77 -14.77
CA SER A 129 3.79 7.74 -15.79
C SER A 129 3.09 6.43 -15.45
N ALA A 130 3.10 6.01 -14.17
CA ALA A 130 2.38 4.82 -13.72
C ALA A 130 0.85 4.97 -13.83
N PHE A 131 0.29 6.15 -13.50
CA PHE A 131 -1.14 6.40 -13.72
C PHE A 131 -1.54 6.36 -15.20
N ARG A 132 -0.69 6.86 -16.10
CA ARG A 132 -0.92 6.77 -17.56
C ARG A 132 -0.93 5.33 -18.05
N ARG A 133 0.04 4.51 -17.62
CA ARG A 133 0.06 3.06 -17.91
C ARG A 133 -1.19 2.38 -17.37
N MET A 134 -1.52 2.61 -16.10
CA MET A 134 -2.72 2.06 -15.46
C MET A 134 -4.00 2.35 -16.24
N LEU A 135 -4.14 3.57 -16.76
CA LEU A 135 -5.29 3.94 -17.58
C LEU A 135 -5.29 3.26 -18.95
N ALA A 136 -4.12 3.13 -19.58
CA ALA A 136 -3.98 2.44 -20.86
C ALA A 136 -4.28 0.95 -20.72
N ASP A 137 -3.74 0.29 -19.70
CA ASP A 137 -3.98 -1.10 -19.34
C ASP A 137 -5.47 -1.35 -19.02
N ALA A 138 -6.12 -0.45 -18.29
CA ALA A 138 -7.55 -0.57 -17.98
C ALA A 138 -8.45 -0.48 -19.23
N ARG A 139 -7.95 0.03 -20.36
CA ARG A 139 -8.65 0.07 -21.66
C ARG A 139 -8.26 -1.08 -22.58
N TRP A 140 -7.18 -1.80 -22.25
CA TRP A 140 -6.67 -2.88 -23.06
C TRP A 140 -7.61 -4.09 -23.00
N THR A 141 -7.95 -4.63 -24.16
CA THR A 141 -8.91 -5.73 -24.29
C THR A 141 -8.32 -7.08 -23.92
N GLY A 142 -6.98 -7.18 -23.87
CA GLY A 142 -6.25 -8.44 -23.72
C GLY A 142 -5.65 -8.97 -25.02
N ASP A 143 -5.98 -8.34 -26.16
CA ASP A 143 -5.46 -8.73 -27.48
C ASP A 143 -4.25 -7.89 -27.87
N GLY A 144 -3.22 -8.53 -28.44
CA GLY A 144 -1.99 -7.86 -28.88
C GLY A 144 -1.10 -7.42 -27.71
N GLU A 145 -0.19 -6.48 -27.99
CA GLU A 145 0.72 -5.92 -26.98
C GLU A 145 0.00 -4.85 -26.13
N PRO A 146 0.21 -4.82 -24.80
CA PRO A 146 -0.33 -3.74 -23.97
C PRO A 146 0.14 -2.36 -24.45
N PRO A 147 -0.75 -1.37 -24.53
CA PRO A 147 -0.41 -0.05 -25.04
C PRO A 147 0.51 0.72 -24.10
N ASP A 148 1.43 1.50 -24.68
CA ASP A 148 2.19 2.50 -23.91
C ASP A 148 1.26 3.56 -23.30
N GLY A 149 1.62 4.04 -22.12
CA GLY A 149 0.84 5.06 -21.41
C GLY A 149 0.94 6.44 -22.07
N ALA A 150 -0.10 6.86 -22.80
CA ALA A 150 -0.25 8.22 -23.33
C ALA A 150 -0.85 9.20 -22.30
N GLU A 151 -0.62 10.51 -22.47
CA GLU A 151 -1.34 11.53 -21.70
C GLU A 151 -2.81 11.56 -22.12
N PRO A 152 -3.76 11.26 -21.22
CA PRO A 152 -5.17 11.32 -21.57
C PRO A 152 -5.69 12.77 -21.52
N GLY A 153 -6.71 13.05 -22.32
CA GLY A 153 -7.55 14.24 -22.08
C GLY A 153 -8.25 14.17 -20.71
N ALA A 154 -8.61 15.33 -20.15
CA ALA A 154 -9.39 15.40 -18.93
C ALA A 154 -10.79 14.76 -19.11
N GLY A 155 -11.32 14.13 -18.06
CA GLY A 155 -12.65 13.48 -18.09
C GLY A 155 -12.64 12.03 -18.58
N VAL A 156 -11.46 11.43 -18.73
CA VAL A 156 -11.31 10.04 -19.14
C VAL A 156 -11.48 9.10 -17.94
N VAL A 157 -12.32 8.07 -18.11
CA VAL A 157 -12.53 6.96 -17.18
C VAL A 157 -12.35 5.63 -17.92
N ALA A 158 -11.79 4.63 -17.24
CA ALA A 158 -11.65 3.25 -17.74
C ALA A 158 -11.87 2.24 -16.61
N VAL A 159 -12.30 1.04 -16.99
CA VAL A 159 -12.52 -0.09 -16.09
C VAL A 159 -11.78 -1.29 -16.65
N ALA A 160 -10.88 -1.87 -15.86
CA ALA A 160 -10.16 -3.08 -16.26
C ALA A 160 -11.11 -4.30 -16.21
N HIS A 161 -11.49 -4.82 -17.37
CA HIS A 161 -12.43 -5.94 -17.50
C HIS A 161 -11.75 -7.31 -17.58
N GLY A 162 -10.55 -7.40 -18.15
CA GLY A 162 -9.78 -8.65 -18.28
C GLY A 162 -8.89 -8.94 -17.08
N ALA A 163 -8.59 -10.22 -16.81
CA ALA A 163 -7.71 -10.62 -15.71
C ALA A 163 -6.31 -10.00 -15.81
N ALA A 164 -5.71 -10.01 -17.01
CA ALA A 164 -4.40 -9.42 -17.26
C ALA A 164 -4.42 -7.88 -17.13
N ALA A 165 -5.39 -7.20 -17.76
CA ALA A 165 -5.60 -5.76 -17.63
C ALA A 165 -5.77 -5.32 -16.16
N ARG A 166 -6.53 -6.11 -15.38
CA ARG A 166 -6.73 -5.88 -13.95
C ARG A 166 -5.43 -6.00 -13.16
N GLU A 167 -4.64 -7.04 -13.40
CA GLU A 167 -3.37 -7.20 -12.69
C GLU A 167 -2.31 -6.17 -13.10
N LEU A 168 -2.24 -5.78 -14.38
CA LEU A 168 -1.38 -4.68 -14.84
C LEU A 168 -1.76 -3.35 -14.16
N ALA A 169 -3.07 -3.06 -14.08
CA ALA A 169 -3.55 -1.87 -13.38
C ALA A 169 -3.22 -1.90 -11.86
N LEU A 170 -3.35 -3.07 -11.22
CA LEU A 170 -2.95 -3.25 -9.81
C LEU A 170 -1.43 -3.12 -9.60
N CYS A 171 -0.62 -3.62 -10.53
CA CYS A 171 0.84 -3.46 -10.50
C CYS A 171 1.24 -1.98 -10.63
N SER A 172 0.59 -1.23 -11.52
CA SER A 172 0.81 0.21 -11.64
C SER A 172 0.42 0.96 -10.35
N LEU A 173 -0.70 0.59 -9.73
CA LEU A 173 -1.11 1.17 -8.44
C LEU A 173 -0.16 0.81 -7.29
N GLU A 174 0.34 -0.41 -7.26
CA GLU A 174 1.35 -0.86 -6.30
C GLU A 174 2.65 -0.05 -6.44
N GLU A 175 3.13 0.17 -7.67
CA GLU A 175 4.26 1.06 -7.95
C GLU A 175 3.99 2.48 -7.43
N ILE A 176 2.79 3.03 -7.67
CA ILE A 176 2.40 4.36 -7.16
C ILE A 176 2.47 4.43 -5.63
N VAL A 177 1.89 3.44 -4.93
CA VAL A 177 1.91 3.39 -3.46
C VAL A 177 3.34 3.28 -2.95
N LEU A 178 4.18 2.42 -3.53
CA LEU A 178 5.59 2.28 -3.16
C LEU A 178 6.37 3.59 -3.35
N LEU A 179 6.22 4.24 -4.51
CA LEU A 179 6.91 5.50 -4.82
C LEU A 179 6.45 6.63 -3.92
N ALA A 180 5.15 6.70 -3.62
CA ALA A 180 4.60 7.70 -2.71
C ALA A 180 5.12 7.49 -1.29
N THR A 181 5.10 6.25 -0.81
CA THR A 181 5.40 5.90 0.58
C THR A 181 6.89 5.68 0.85
N ALA A 182 7.76 5.68 -0.16
CA ALA A 182 9.21 5.45 -0.05
C ALA A 182 9.93 6.31 1.01
N ARG A 183 9.34 7.43 1.45
CA ARG A 183 9.84 8.24 2.58
C ARG A 183 9.67 7.57 3.95
N ALA A 184 8.61 6.79 4.18
CA ALA A 184 8.36 6.12 5.45
C ALA A 184 9.40 5.03 5.75
N GLU A 185 9.98 4.42 4.73
CA GLU A 185 11.08 3.47 4.91
C GLU A 185 12.42 4.19 5.20
N ARG A 186 12.54 5.49 4.86
CA ARG A 186 13.69 6.33 5.19
C ARG A 186 13.36 7.29 6.35
N GLY A 187 12.99 6.71 7.49
CA GLY A 187 13.08 7.32 8.81
C GLY A 187 11.90 8.18 9.24
N ARG A 188 11.29 7.79 10.36
CA ARG A 188 10.62 8.74 11.25
C ARG A 188 11.68 9.80 11.63
N PRO A 189 11.34 11.11 11.68
CA PRO A 189 12.25 12.11 12.24
C PRO A 189 12.74 11.65 13.61
N GLY A 190 14.06 11.46 13.78
CA GLY A 190 14.67 10.95 15.01
C GLY A 190 15.05 9.45 15.01
N THR A 191 14.67 8.66 14.00
CA THR A 191 15.12 7.26 13.87
C THR A 191 16.46 7.19 13.11
N ASP A 192 17.44 6.53 13.72
CA ASP A 192 18.79 6.35 13.19
C ASP A 192 18.75 5.47 11.92
N ALA A 193 19.29 5.97 10.81
CA ALA A 193 19.31 5.27 9.53
C ALA A 193 19.98 3.88 9.61
N ARG A 194 20.90 3.68 10.56
CA ARG A 194 21.55 2.39 10.82
C ARG A 194 20.59 1.37 11.43
N VAL A 195 19.66 1.81 12.28
CA VAL A 195 18.62 0.94 12.85
C VAL A 195 17.67 0.45 11.75
N LEU A 196 17.23 1.36 10.86
CA LEU A 196 16.39 1.01 9.72
C LEU A 196 17.09 0.06 8.75
N ARG A 197 18.38 0.31 8.48
CA ARG A 197 19.19 -0.57 7.64
C ARG A 197 19.30 -1.98 8.24
N ALA A 198 19.48 -2.10 9.55
CA ALA A 198 19.52 -3.40 10.22
C ALA A 198 18.15 -4.13 10.16
N GLU A 199 17.04 -3.41 10.32
CA GLU A 199 15.70 -3.99 10.15
C GLU A 199 15.46 -4.46 8.71
N ALA A 200 15.93 -3.69 7.72
CA ALA A 200 15.87 -4.08 6.31
C ALA A 200 16.70 -5.35 6.02
N LEU A 201 17.89 -5.48 6.61
CA LEU A 201 18.71 -6.69 6.49
C LEU A 201 17.99 -7.92 7.05
N ILE A 202 17.37 -7.80 8.24
CA ILE A 202 16.55 -8.87 8.83
C ILE A 202 15.39 -9.25 7.91
N ALA A 203 14.73 -8.27 7.29
CA ALA A 203 13.58 -8.51 6.43
C ALA A 203 13.96 -9.11 5.07
N ALA A 204 15.16 -8.79 4.55
CA ALA A 204 15.64 -9.27 3.27
C ALA A 204 16.00 -10.75 3.31
N ASP A 205 16.61 -11.23 4.40
CA ASP A 205 16.93 -12.64 4.59
C ASP A 205 16.73 -13.09 6.05
N PRO A 206 15.48 -13.39 6.45
CA PRO A 206 15.21 -13.89 7.80
C PRO A 206 15.88 -15.24 8.11
N GLY A 207 16.19 -16.04 7.08
CA GLY A 207 16.79 -17.36 7.18
C GLY A 207 18.28 -17.32 7.55
N ALA A 208 18.97 -16.22 7.24
CA ALA A 208 20.37 -16.02 7.58
C ALA A 208 20.66 -16.19 9.09
N ALA A 209 21.92 -16.53 9.39
CA ALA A 209 22.46 -16.68 10.74
C ALA A 209 22.69 -15.31 11.43
N HIS A 210 21.69 -14.42 11.38
CA HIS A 210 21.75 -13.12 12.01
C HIS A 210 21.90 -13.22 13.52
N THR A 211 22.88 -12.48 14.05
CA THR A 211 23.11 -12.24 15.48
C THR A 211 23.17 -10.74 15.73
N VAL A 212 23.06 -10.32 16.99
CA VAL A 212 23.27 -8.91 17.37
C VAL A 212 24.63 -8.42 16.87
N ARG A 213 25.68 -9.25 16.96
CA ARG A 213 27.03 -8.91 16.50
C ARG A 213 27.10 -8.74 14.98
N SER A 214 26.52 -9.66 14.21
CA SER A 214 26.56 -9.57 12.74
C SER A 214 25.78 -8.37 12.21
N LEU A 215 24.62 -8.08 12.81
CA LEU A 215 23.78 -6.94 12.42
C LEU A 215 24.43 -5.61 12.81
N ALA A 216 25.03 -5.52 14.01
CA ALA A 216 25.76 -4.35 14.46
C ALA A 216 26.97 -4.04 13.55
N ALA A 217 27.72 -5.08 13.17
CA ALA A 217 28.85 -4.95 12.24
C ALA A 217 28.40 -4.43 10.86
N ALA A 218 27.29 -4.94 10.32
CA ALA A 218 26.75 -4.53 9.01
C ALA A 218 26.31 -3.06 8.96
N VAL A 219 26.13 -2.41 10.12
CA VAL A 219 25.71 -1.00 10.22
C VAL A 219 26.71 -0.13 10.99
N ALA A 220 27.94 -0.61 11.17
CA ALA A 220 29.05 0.10 11.81
C ALA A 220 28.70 0.62 13.23
N LEU A 221 28.11 -0.25 14.06
CA LEU A 221 27.85 0.00 15.48
C LEU A 221 28.48 -1.08 16.35
N SER A 222 28.78 -0.73 17.61
CA SER A 222 29.08 -1.76 18.61
C SER A 222 27.80 -2.55 18.95
N PRO A 223 27.90 -3.84 19.35
CA PRO A 223 26.72 -4.67 19.65
C PRO A 223 25.80 -4.05 20.71
N SER A 224 26.36 -3.46 21.77
CA SER A 224 25.59 -2.84 22.85
C SER A 224 24.86 -1.58 22.38
N ARG A 225 25.55 -0.68 21.65
CA ARG A 225 24.94 0.54 21.09
C ARG A 225 23.84 0.19 20.10
N PHE A 226 24.06 -0.80 19.24
CA PHE A 226 23.08 -1.29 18.30
C PHE A 226 21.82 -1.83 19.00
N ALA A 227 21.98 -2.76 19.96
CA ALA A 227 20.84 -3.34 20.66
C ALA A 227 20.01 -2.30 21.42
N HIS A 228 20.70 -1.32 22.04
CA HIS A 228 20.06 -0.19 22.71
C HIS A 228 19.26 0.68 21.74
N LEU A 229 19.91 1.25 20.70
CA LEU A 229 19.25 2.11 19.72
C LEU A 229 18.10 1.40 18.99
N PHE A 230 18.27 0.13 18.65
CA PHE A 230 17.23 -0.65 17.97
C PHE A 230 16.00 -0.82 18.87
N THR A 231 16.21 -1.14 20.16
CA THR A 231 15.10 -1.31 21.11
C THR A 231 14.42 0.01 21.43
N GLU A 232 15.20 1.07 21.65
CA GLU A 232 14.69 2.42 21.89
C GLU A 232 13.82 2.91 20.73
N GLN A 233 14.26 2.70 19.49
CA GLN A 233 13.58 3.28 18.32
C GLN A 233 12.46 2.39 17.75
N LEU A 234 12.55 1.07 17.89
CA LEU A 234 11.57 0.12 17.33
C LEU A 234 10.70 -0.56 18.40
N GLY A 235 10.94 -0.30 19.69
CA GLY A 235 10.16 -0.85 20.80
C GLY A 235 10.32 -2.36 21.03
N ARG A 236 11.27 -3.00 20.32
CA ARG A 236 11.55 -4.44 20.40
C ARG A 236 13.03 -4.71 20.17
N SER A 237 13.57 -5.75 20.79
CA SER A 237 14.98 -6.11 20.60
C SER A 237 15.26 -6.64 19.18
N PRO A 238 16.51 -6.54 18.68
CA PRO A 238 16.87 -7.06 17.35
C PRO A 238 16.52 -8.53 17.16
N MET A 239 16.78 -9.37 18.17
CA MET A 239 16.51 -10.80 18.09
C MET A 239 15.02 -11.13 18.14
N ARG A 240 14.21 -10.29 18.80
CA ARG A 240 12.74 -10.40 18.74
C ARG A 240 12.22 -10.05 17.34
N ALA A 241 12.72 -8.96 16.75
CA ALA A 241 12.37 -8.59 15.38
C ALA A 241 12.75 -9.68 14.38
N LEU A 242 13.94 -10.29 14.51
CA LEU A 242 14.36 -11.43 13.70
C LEU A 242 13.43 -12.63 13.87
N ARG A 243 13.08 -13.00 15.10
CA ARG A 243 12.16 -14.11 15.36
C ARG A 243 10.79 -13.88 14.71
N GLU A 244 10.25 -12.66 14.79
CA GLU A 244 8.97 -12.29 14.16
C GLU A 244 9.08 -12.35 12.62
N ALA A 245 10.18 -11.87 12.04
CA ALA A 245 10.44 -11.96 10.60
C ALA A 245 10.54 -13.42 10.12
N ARG A 246 11.19 -14.29 10.89
CA ARG A 246 11.29 -15.74 10.61
C ARG A 246 9.92 -16.43 10.65
N LEU A 247 9.07 -16.10 11.62
CA LEU A 247 7.72 -16.64 11.70
C LEU A 247 6.86 -16.21 10.50
N LEU A 248 6.96 -14.94 10.11
CA LEU A 248 6.28 -14.44 8.91
C LEU A 248 6.76 -15.12 7.63
N HIS A 249 8.07 -15.32 7.49
CA HIS A 249 8.64 -16.05 6.35
C HIS A 249 8.14 -17.50 6.31
N ALA A 250 8.11 -18.17 7.46
CA ALA A 250 7.57 -19.53 7.58
C ALA A 250 6.10 -19.60 7.19
N ALA A 251 5.26 -18.66 7.64
CA ALA A 251 3.85 -18.60 7.26
C ALA A 251 3.68 -18.52 5.73
N ARG A 252 4.43 -17.61 5.08
CA ARG A 252 4.42 -17.49 3.61
C ARG A 252 4.85 -18.76 2.90
N LEU A 253 5.86 -19.47 3.41
CA LEU A 253 6.27 -20.77 2.86
C LEU A 253 5.20 -21.86 3.05
N LEU A 254 4.48 -21.86 4.19
CA LEU A 254 3.38 -22.80 4.44
C LEU A 254 2.20 -22.57 3.50
N GLU A 255 1.91 -21.30 3.19
CA GLU A 255 0.86 -20.87 2.26
C GLU A 255 1.23 -21.23 0.81
N ALA A 256 2.41 -20.79 0.36
CA ALA A 256 2.81 -20.84 -1.04
C ALA A 256 3.37 -22.20 -1.49
N THR A 257 3.82 -23.06 -0.57
CA THR A 257 4.56 -24.28 -0.94
C THR A 257 4.03 -25.54 -0.25
N GLY A 258 4.28 -26.71 -0.85
CA GLY A 258 4.02 -28.02 -0.26
C GLY A 258 5.15 -28.56 0.62
N LEU A 259 6.15 -27.74 0.97
CA LEU A 259 7.34 -28.20 1.69
C LEU A 259 6.98 -28.87 3.03
N PRO A 260 7.71 -29.90 3.48
CA PRO A 260 7.56 -30.42 4.84
C PRO A 260 7.78 -29.32 5.89
N VAL A 261 7.07 -29.40 7.02
CA VAL A 261 7.10 -28.35 8.06
C VAL A 261 8.51 -28.15 8.60
N GLU A 262 9.31 -29.21 8.67
CA GLU A 262 10.70 -29.24 9.08
C GLU A 262 11.58 -28.46 8.10
N ARG A 263 11.32 -28.59 6.79
CA ARG A 263 12.03 -27.84 5.75
C ARG A 263 11.66 -26.37 5.77
N VAL A 264 10.40 -26.04 6.06
CA VAL A 264 9.95 -24.66 6.25
C VAL A 264 10.62 -24.03 7.46
N ALA A 265 10.70 -24.75 8.58
CA ALA A 265 11.38 -24.29 9.79
C ALA A 265 12.86 -23.96 9.50
N ALA A 266 13.57 -24.90 8.85
CA ALA A 266 14.97 -24.73 8.49
C ALA A 266 15.20 -23.56 7.51
N ALA A 267 14.39 -23.45 6.45
CA ALA A 267 14.45 -22.35 5.48
C ALA A 267 14.17 -20.98 6.14
N SER A 268 13.36 -20.99 7.21
CA SER A 268 13.04 -19.81 7.99
C SER A 268 14.04 -19.54 9.12
N GLY A 269 15.20 -20.20 9.14
CA GLY A 269 16.27 -19.96 10.11
C GLY A 269 16.00 -20.48 11.53
N PHE A 270 15.06 -21.42 11.70
CA PHE A 270 14.89 -22.15 12.96
C PHE A 270 15.79 -23.38 12.99
N THR A 271 16.61 -23.48 14.03
CA THR A 271 17.52 -24.62 14.25
C THR A 271 16.82 -25.85 14.85
N SER A 272 15.59 -25.69 15.34
CA SER A 272 14.85 -26.73 16.06
C SER A 272 13.36 -26.68 15.72
N ALA A 273 12.83 -27.81 15.23
CA ALA A 273 11.41 -27.96 14.91
C ALA A 273 10.50 -27.81 16.16
N PRO A 274 10.83 -28.37 17.34
CA PRO A 274 10.08 -28.08 18.57
C PRO A 274 10.03 -26.59 18.96
N HIS A 275 11.15 -25.88 18.80
CA HIS A 275 11.18 -24.44 19.08
C HIS A 275 10.32 -23.65 18.09
N PHE A 276 10.42 -24.00 16.80
CA PHE A 276 9.59 -23.44 15.74
C PHE A 276 8.10 -23.66 16.01
N HIS A 277 7.67 -24.90 16.27
CA HIS A 277 6.26 -25.21 16.54
C HIS A 277 5.69 -24.38 17.70
N ARG A 278 6.44 -24.27 18.80
CA ARG A 278 6.02 -23.48 19.97
C ARG A 278 5.92 -22.00 19.62
N ALA A 279 6.93 -21.46 18.94
CA ALA A 279 6.96 -20.06 18.56
C ALA A 279 5.83 -19.70 17.57
N PHE A 280 5.57 -20.58 16.60
CA PHE A 280 4.54 -20.40 15.60
C PHE A 280 3.14 -20.45 16.24
N ARG A 281 2.88 -21.45 17.09
CA ARG A 281 1.60 -21.54 17.83
C ARG A 281 1.38 -20.34 18.75
N GLN A 282 2.43 -19.86 19.42
CA GLN A 282 2.35 -18.67 20.27
C GLN A 282 1.99 -17.41 19.48
N HIS A 283 2.44 -17.30 18.23
CA HIS A 283 2.22 -16.11 17.40
C HIS A 283 0.90 -16.16 16.61
N TYR A 284 0.56 -17.32 16.04
CA TYR A 284 -0.60 -17.49 15.15
C TYR A 284 -1.79 -18.23 15.79
N GLY A 285 -1.69 -18.62 17.07
CA GLY A 285 -2.72 -19.36 17.80
C GLY A 285 -2.88 -20.83 17.39
N THR A 286 -2.31 -21.24 16.25
CA THR A 286 -2.42 -22.60 15.70
C THR A 286 -1.04 -23.15 15.31
N PRO A 287 -0.83 -24.48 15.35
CA PRO A 287 0.43 -25.08 14.92
C PRO A 287 0.60 -24.99 13.39
N PRO A 288 1.84 -25.02 12.85
CA PRO A 288 2.13 -24.84 11.43
C PRO A 288 1.30 -25.70 10.46
N GLY A 289 1.14 -26.98 10.78
CA GLY A 289 0.33 -27.89 9.95
C GLY A 289 -1.16 -27.58 9.99
N GLY A 290 -1.67 -27.12 11.13
CA GLY A 290 -3.05 -26.64 11.27
C GLY A 290 -3.26 -25.34 10.49
N TYR A 291 -2.30 -24.42 10.59
CA TYR A 291 -2.29 -23.18 9.83
C TYR A 291 -2.34 -23.44 8.32
N ARG A 292 -1.49 -24.33 7.79
CA ARG A 292 -1.51 -24.70 6.36
C ARG A 292 -2.89 -25.20 5.88
N ARG A 293 -3.55 -26.05 6.67
CA ARG A 293 -4.87 -26.59 6.32
C ARG A 293 -5.99 -25.55 6.36
N ALA A 294 -5.82 -24.47 7.12
CA ALA A 294 -6.83 -23.42 7.21
C ALA A 294 -6.76 -22.42 6.04
N VAL A 295 -5.58 -22.28 5.41
CA VAL A 295 -5.34 -21.31 4.34
C VAL A 295 -5.39 -21.94 2.94
N ARG A 296 -5.48 -23.27 2.85
CA ARG A 296 -5.70 -24.03 1.61
C ARG A 296 -7.09 -24.63 1.59
#